data_AF-A0A5J4T917-F1
#
_entry.id   AF-A0A5J4T917-F1
#
_cell.length_a   1.000
_cell.length_b   1.000
_cell.length_c   1.000
_cell.angle_alpha   90.00
_cell.angle_beta   90.00
_cell.angle_gamma   90.00
#
_symmetry.space_group_name_H-M   'P 1'
#
loop_
_entity.id
_entity.type
_entity.pdbx_description
1 polymer ?
#
loop_
_entity_poly.entity_id
_entity_poly.type
_entity_poly.pdbx_seq_one_letter_code
_entity_poly.pdbx_strand_id
1 'polypeptide(L)'
;MAFLNTLTPDVLAHRDELANLVGDEITTLINEQKALEKQFEVLVQQQHALRNASNTSEMKAINKQIEEVSSKLKEKTTVLCRNLKDSPNISENILKIQTERAAIQSLIQRTIKDLNDLSYPTMAKSVGEEKEQYDKLTMAEENERKAAAEIAALKQQIAQTKAKYDKLDTLLQVSVGNKREDLKKLRASDPEVRVAEPEAAARLEAKKRINTAQENELEEQNELLRQKIETEKRIHDEFFNFLNTQDQEMKKV
;
A
#
# COMPACT_ATOMS: atom_id res chain seq x y z
N MET A 1 6.36 -36.67 -43.66
CA MET A 1 5.37 -36.16 -42.69
C MET A 1 5.05 -37.13 -41.55
N ALA A 2 5.34 -38.43 -41.65
CA ALA A 2 5.16 -39.37 -40.53
C ALA A 2 6.26 -39.31 -39.45
N PHE A 3 7.48 -38.84 -39.79
CA PHE A 3 8.67 -39.02 -38.95
C PHE A 3 8.53 -38.48 -37.51
N LEU A 4 8.08 -37.24 -37.34
CA LEU A 4 7.89 -36.66 -35.99
C LEU A 4 6.69 -37.27 -35.25
N ASN A 5 5.69 -37.77 -35.98
CA ASN A 5 4.55 -38.50 -35.40
C ASN A 5 4.86 -39.96 -35.06
N THR A 6 5.86 -40.56 -35.71
CA THR A 6 6.37 -41.91 -35.38
C THR A 6 7.39 -41.89 -34.23
N LEU A 7 8.03 -40.75 -33.96
CA LEU A 7 9.05 -40.61 -32.93
C LEU A 7 8.50 -40.39 -31.51
N THR A 8 7.25 -39.97 -31.38
CA THR A 8 6.58 -39.81 -30.07
C THR A 8 5.10 -40.12 -30.18
N PRO A 9 4.53 -40.98 -29.30
CA PRO A 9 3.09 -41.23 -29.21
C PRO A 9 2.32 -39.92 -29.05
N ASP A 10 1.03 -39.93 -29.35
CA ASP A 10 0.16 -38.79 -29.13
C ASP A 10 0.01 -38.54 -27.62
N VAL A 11 0.93 -37.76 -27.05
CA VAL A 11 1.00 -37.44 -25.61
C VAL A 11 -0.28 -36.76 -25.11
N LEU A 12 -1.08 -36.16 -26.01
CA LEU A 12 -2.39 -35.61 -25.69
C LEU A 12 -3.43 -36.70 -25.45
N ALA A 13 -3.41 -37.80 -26.21
CA ALA A 13 -4.32 -38.93 -26.01
C ALA A 13 -4.09 -39.61 -24.64
N HIS A 14 -2.86 -39.58 -24.15
CA HIS A 14 -2.48 -40.12 -22.84
C HIS A 14 -2.43 -39.07 -21.73
N ARG A 15 -2.88 -37.82 -21.98
CA ARG A 15 -2.83 -36.73 -21.00
C ARG A 15 -3.65 -37.08 -19.76
N ASP A 16 -4.88 -37.53 -19.96
CA ASP A 16 -5.78 -37.87 -18.87
C ASP A 16 -5.33 -39.13 -18.14
N GLU A 17 -4.76 -40.11 -18.86
CA GLU A 17 -4.18 -41.32 -18.28
C GLU A 17 -2.96 -41.01 -17.39
N LEU A 18 -2.05 -40.14 -17.85
CA LEU A 18 -0.88 -39.71 -17.08
C LEU A 18 -1.27 -38.86 -15.87
N ALA A 19 -2.25 -37.97 -16.01
CA ALA A 19 -2.76 -37.17 -14.91
C ALA A 19 -3.46 -38.05 -13.86
N ASN A 20 -4.23 -39.06 -14.28
CA ASN A 20 -4.88 -40.01 -13.40
C ASN A 20 -3.86 -40.92 -12.70
N LEU A 21 -2.85 -41.43 -13.40
CA LEU A 21 -1.81 -42.27 -12.81
C LEU A 21 -1.03 -41.55 -11.70
N VAL A 22 -0.65 -40.29 -11.94
CA VAL A 22 0.01 -39.45 -10.91
C VAL A 22 -0.95 -39.12 -9.78
N GLY A 23 -2.24 -38.90 -10.07
CA GLY A 23 -3.28 -38.70 -9.06
C GLY A 23 -3.48 -39.91 -8.15
N ASP A 24 -3.46 -41.12 -8.73
CA ASP A 24 -3.60 -42.38 -8.02
C ASP A 24 -2.37 -42.68 -7.15
N GLU A 25 -1.17 -42.39 -7.65
CA GLU A 25 0.09 -42.49 -6.89
C GLU A 25 0.12 -41.53 -5.69
N ILE A 26 -0.26 -40.26 -5.89
CA ILE A 26 -0.36 -39.28 -4.80
C ILE A 26 -1.42 -39.71 -3.77
N THR A 27 -2.57 -40.19 -4.24
CA THR A 27 -3.65 -40.69 -3.37
C THR A 27 -3.18 -41.88 -2.53
N THR A 28 -2.42 -42.79 -3.15
CA THR A 28 -1.82 -43.95 -2.46
C THR A 28 -0.82 -43.50 -1.39
N LEU A 29 0.09 -42.57 -1.72
CA LEU A 29 1.04 -41.98 -0.77
C LEU A 29 0.36 -41.29 0.42
N ILE A 30 -0.72 -40.55 0.17
CA ILE A 30 -1.53 -39.90 1.22
C ILE A 30 -2.17 -40.94 2.16
N ASN A 31 -2.71 -42.02 1.59
CA ASN A 31 -3.33 -43.08 2.38
C ASN A 31 -2.30 -43.83 3.23
N GLU A 32 -1.12 -44.11 2.69
CA GLU A 32 0.00 -44.70 3.42
C GLU A 32 0.48 -43.79 4.56
N GLN A 33 0.60 -42.48 4.32
CA GLN A 33 0.96 -41.51 5.36
C GLN A 33 -0.08 -41.49 6.50
N LYS A 34 -1.37 -41.39 6.17
CA LYS A 34 -2.46 -41.41 7.17
C LYS A 34 -2.47 -42.71 7.99
N ALA A 35 -2.16 -43.84 7.37
CA ALA A 35 -2.05 -45.11 8.08
C ALA A 35 -0.90 -45.09 9.09
N LEU A 36 0.26 -44.53 8.72
CA LEU A 36 1.40 -44.36 9.63
C LEU A 36 1.11 -43.37 10.76
N GLU A 37 0.40 -42.27 10.49
CA GLU A 37 -0.04 -41.31 11.51
C GLU A 37 -0.94 -41.96 12.56
N LYS A 38 -1.90 -42.77 12.12
CA LYS A 38 -2.79 -43.52 13.01
C LYS A 38 -2.00 -44.54 13.86
N GLN A 39 -1.04 -45.23 13.27
CA GLN A 39 -0.17 -46.16 14.01
C GLN A 39 0.68 -45.42 15.04
N PHE A 40 1.24 -44.27 14.68
CA PHE A 40 2.01 -43.42 15.57
C PHE A 40 1.16 -42.95 16.76
N GLU A 41 -0.07 -42.48 16.51
CA GLU A 41 -0.98 -42.02 17.55
C GLU A 41 -1.29 -43.13 18.58
N VAL A 42 -1.60 -44.35 18.11
CA VAL A 42 -1.86 -45.50 18.97
C VAL A 42 -0.63 -45.83 19.83
N LEU A 43 0.57 -45.83 19.25
CA LEU A 43 1.80 -46.11 19.98
C LEU A 43 2.11 -45.05 21.05
N VAL A 44 1.87 -43.77 20.76
CA VAL A 44 2.02 -42.66 21.72
C VAL A 44 1.00 -42.79 22.86
N GLN A 45 -0.24 -43.16 22.57
CA GLN A 45 -1.25 -43.43 23.61
C GLN A 45 -0.85 -44.60 24.51
N GLN A 46 -0.33 -45.69 23.93
CA GLN A 46 0.18 -46.84 24.69
C GLN A 46 1.39 -46.47 25.55
N GLN A 47 2.32 -45.66 25.01
CA GLN A 47 3.46 -45.14 25.75
C GLN A 47 3.00 -44.30 26.96
N HIS A 48 2.00 -43.42 26.77
CA HIS A 48 1.46 -42.59 27.84
C HIS A 48 0.81 -43.45 28.95
N ALA A 49 0.08 -44.50 28.57
CA ALA A 49 -0.55 -45.42 29.52
C ALA A 49 0.49 -46.21 30.36
N LEU A 50 1.63 -46.57 29.76
CA LEU A 50 2.69 -47.35 30.42
C LEU A 50 3.68 -46.49 31.22
N ARG A 51 3.65 -45.16 31.09
CA ARG A 51 4.53 -44.23 31.81
C ARG A 51 4.43 -44.34 33.34
N ASN A 52 3.26 -44.76 33.85
CA ASN A 52 3.01 -44.95 35.29
C ASN A 52 3.16 -46.41 35.74
N ALA A 53 3.50 -47.34 34.83
CA ALA A 53 3.71 -48.74 35.13
C ALA A 53 5.21 -49.06 35.25
N SER A 54 5.60 -49.94 36.18
CA SER A 54 7.02 -50.36 36.38
C SER A 54 7.59 -51.24 35.25
N ASN A 55 6.91 -51.36 34.10
CA ASN A 55 7.28 -52.25 33.01
C ASN A 55 8.30 -51.60 32.04
N THR A 56 9.54 -51.45 32.52
CA THR A 56 10.65 -50.85 31.76
C THR A 56 10.97 -51.54 30.43
N SER A 57 10.69 -52.84 30.30
CA SER A 57 10.93 -53.61 29.06
C SER A 57 9.94 -53.26 27.94
N GLU A 58 8.64 -53.24 28.27
CA GLU A 58 7.57 -52.90 27.32
C GLU A 58 7.67 -51.44 26.87
N MET A 59 8.04 -50.53 27.78
CA MET A 59 8.27 -49.12 27.46
C MET A 59 9.42 -48.94 26.45
N LYS A 60 10.51 -49.72 26.56
CA LYS A 60 11.61 -49.69 25.59
C LYS A 60 11.18 -50.23 24.22
N ALA A 61 10.36 -51.28 24.18
CA ALA A 61 9.85 -51.84 22.92
C ALA A 61 8.94 -50.84 22.19
N ILE A 62 8.05 -50.15 22.90
CA ILE A 62 7.18 -49.12 22.33
C ILE A 62 7.98 -47.92 21.86
N ASN A 63 8.97 -47.46 22.64
CA ASN A 63 9.83 -46.35 22.21
C ASN A 63 10.55 -46.66 20.89
N LYS A 64 11.01 -47.91 20.72
CA LYS A 64 11.64 -48.35 19.47
C LYS A 64 10.63 -48.35 18.30
N GLN A 65 9.42 -48.85 18.52
CA GLN A 65 8.37 -48.82 17.49
C GLN A 65 7.95 -47.39 17.12
N ILE A 66 7.85 -46.48 18.09
CA ILE A 66 7.60 -45.05 17.87
C ILE A 66 8.70 -44.45 17.00
N GLU A 67 9.97 -44.74 17.28
CA GLU A 67 11.10 -44.25 16.50
C GLU A 67 11.08 -44.79 15.06
N GLU A 68 10.80 -46.08 14.87
CA GLU A 68 10.67 -46.71 13.56
C GLU A 68 9.51 -46.11 12.74
N VAL A 69 8.33 -45.93 13.34
CA VAL A 69 7.16 -45.33 12.68
C VAL A 69 7.41 -43.85 12.38
N SER A 70 8.08 -43.11 13.28
CA SER A 70 8.46 -41.70 13.06
C SER A 70 9.39 -41.54 11.87
N SER A 71 10.39 -42.42 11.75
CA SER A 71 11.34 -42.43 10.65
C SER A 71 10.63 -42.67 9.32
N LYS A 72 9.76 -43.70 9.27
CA LYS A 72 8.93 -44.01 8.09
C LYS A 72 7.97 -42.89 7.73
N LEU A 73 7.34 -42.25 8.73
CA LEU A 73 6.44 -41.13 8.52
C LEU A 73 7.19 -39.94 7.90
N LYS A 74 8.40 -39.64 8.40
CA LYS A 74 9.25 -38.58 7.85
C LYS A 74 9.68 -38.87 6.41
N GLU A 75 10.06 -40.11 6.11
CA GLU A 75 10.42 -40.54 4.76
C GLU A 75 9.23 -40.39 3.81
N LYS A 76 8.06 -40.94 4.16
CA LYS A 76 6.84 -40.86 3.34
C LYS A 76 6.35 -39.43 3.16
N THR A 77 6.44 -38.58 4.19
CA THR A 77 6.11 -37.15 4.09
C THR A 77 7.08 -36.43 3.14
N THR A 78 8.37 -36.77 3.18
CA THR A 78 9.37 -36.19 2.26
C THR A 78 9.08 -36.58 0.81
N VAL A 79 8.75 -37.85 0.57
CA VAL A 79 8.36 -38.37 -0.74
C VAL A 79 7.07 -37.71 -1.24
N LEU A 80 6.06 -37.53 -0.38
CA LEU A 80 4.82 -36.84 -0.75
C LEU A 80 5.09 -35.37 -1.11
N CYS A 81 5.82 -34.63 -0.28
CA CYS A 81 6.17 -33.23 -0.55
C CYS A 81 6.94 -33.08 -1.85
N ARG A 82 7.87 -34.00 -2.14
CA ARG A 82 8.58 -34.04 -3.42
C ARG A 82 7.65 -34.31 -4.58
N ASN A 83 6.77 -35.31 -4.50
CA ASN A 83 5.81 -35.61 -5.58
C ASN A 83 4.83 -34.47 -5.83
N LEU A 84 4.37 -33.77 -4.79
CA LEU A 84 3.53 -32.57 -4.93
C LEU A 84 4.29 -31.38 -5.54
N LYS A 85 5.60 -31.26 -5.23
CA LYS A 85 6.48 -30.21 -5.77
C LYS A 85 7.00 -30.49 -7.18
N ASP A 86 7.14 -31.77 -7.54
CA ASP A 86 7.61 -32.24 -8.86
C ASP A 86 6.42 -32.51 -9.82
N SER A 87 5.18 -32.56 -9.31
CA SER A 87 3.94 -32.61 -10.12
C SER A 87 3.23 -31.26 -10.39
N PRO A 88 3.88 -30.08 -10.46
CA PRO A 88 3.22 -28.88 -10.92
C PRO A 88 3.16 -28.94 -12.43
N ASN A 89 1.94 -29.03 -12.93
CA ASN A 89 1.58 -28.68 -14.29
C ASN A 89 2.12 -29.56 -15.43
N ILE A 90 2.03 -30.88 -15.24
CA ILE A 90 2.22 -31.86 -16.32
C ILE A 90 1.38 -31.49 -17.55
N SER A 91 0.16 -30.98 -17.34
CA SER A 91 -0.70 -30.49 -18.42
C SER A 91 -0.11 -29.29 -19.18
N GLU A 92 0.38 -28.24 -18.51
CA GLU A 92 1.03 -27.12 -19.20
C GLU A 92 2.34 -27.52 -19.87
N ASN A 93 3.12 -28.41 -19.24
CA ASN A 93 4.36 -28.91 -19.85
C ASN A 93 4.07 -29.72 -21.12
N ILE A 94 3.06 -30.58 -21.11
CA ILE A 94 2.61 -31.30 -22.31
C ILE A 94 2.11 -30.31 -23.37
N LEU A 95 1.33 -29.30 -22.97
CA LEU A 95 0.83 -28.28 -23.90
C LEU A 95 1.99 -27.49 -24.54
N LYS A 96 2.99 -27.10 -23.75
CA LYS A 96 4.20 -26.42 -24.22
C LYS A 96 5.01 -27.27 -25.19
N ILE A 97 5.20 -28.56 -24.88
CA ILE A 97 5.88 -29.49 -25.78
C ILE A 97 5.14 -29.60 -27.11
N GLN A 98 3.80 -29.60 -27.10
CA GLN A 98 2.99 -29.68 -28.32
C GLN A 98 3.05 -28.39 -29.15
N THR A 99 3.01 -27.22 -28.52
CA THR A 99 3.12 -25.95 -29.23
C THR A 99 4.51 -25.78 -29.86
N GLU A 100 5.58 -26.11 -29.13
CA GLU A 100 6.94 -26.11 -29.66
C GLU A 100 7.11 -27.13 -30.81
N ARG A 101 6.54 -28.34 -30.66
CA ARG A 101 6.53 -29.35 -31.72
C ARG A 101 5.82 -28.87 -32.98
N ALA A 102 4.64 -28.26 -32.85
CA ALA A 102 3.89 -27.71 -33.97
C ALA A 102 4.68 -26.59 -34.67
N ALA A 103 5.36 -25.74 -33.91
CA ALA A 103 6.24 -24.70 -34.44
C ALA A 103 7.41 -25.30 -35.24
N ILE A 104 8.09 -26.31 -34.70
CA ILE A 104 9.19 -27.01 -35.38
C ILE A 104 8.71 -27.73 -36.64
N GLN A 105 7.55 -28.41 -36.58
CA GLN A 105 6.95 -29.04 -37.75
C GLN A 105 6.67 -28.02 -38.85
N SER A 106 6.10 -26.87 -38.49
CA SER A 106 5.84 -25.79 -39.44
C SER A 106 7.13 -25.24 -40.04
N LEU A 107 8.17 -25.05 -39.22
CA LEU A 107 9.48 -24.59 -39.68
C LEU A 107 10.10 -25.58 -40.67
N ILE A 108 10.14 -26.88 -40.33
CA ILE A 108 10.67 -27.92 -41.22
C ILE A 108 9.88 -27.98 -42.54
N GLN A 109 8.56 -27.88 -42.50
CA GLN A 109 7.73 -27.86 -43.70
C GLN A 109 8.03 -26.65 -44.59
N ARG A 110 8.18 -25.47 -44.00
CA ARG A 110 8.56 -24.24 -44.72
C ARG A 110 9.95 -24.38 -45.33
N THR A 111 10.92 -24.90 -44.58
CA THR A 111 12.29 -25.12 -45.07
C THR A 111 12.33 -26.15 -46.20
N ILE A 112 11.58 -27.25 -46.11
CA ILE A 112 11.48 -28.23 -47.20
C ILE A 112 10.87 -27.58 -48.45
N LYS A 113 9.83 -26.76 -48.28
CA LYS A 113 9.22 -26.03 -49.40
C LYS A 113 10.22 -25.06 -50.04
N ASP A 114 10.90 -24.25 -49.25
CA ASP A 114 11.91 -23.31 -49.71
C ASP A 114 13.06 -24.01 -50.46
N LEU A 115 13.49 -25.19 -49.98
CA LEU A 115 14.50 -26.02 -50.65
C LEU A 115 14.01 -26.59 -51.99
N ASN A 116 12.74 -27.03 -52.06
CA ASN A 116 12.16 -27.55 -53.30
C ASN A 116 11.93 -26.45 -54.34
N ASP A 117 11.50 -25.26 -53.90
CA ASP A 117 11.23 -24.11 -54.75
C ASP A 117 12.53 -23.38 -55.17
N LEU A 118 13.70 -23.79 -54.63
CA LEU A 118 15.02 -23.15 -54.80
C LEU A 118 14.98 -21.63 -54.54
N SER A 119 14.08 -21.22 -53.65
CA SER A 119 13.76 -19.85 -53.31
C SER A 119 13.50 -19.81 -51.81
N TYR A 120 14.03 -18.79 -51.12
CA TYR A 120 14.00 -18.70 -49.66
C TYR A 120 13.13 -17.54 -49.15
N PRO A 121 11.85 -17.46 -49.55
CA PRO A 121 10.98 -16.34 -49.18
C PRO A 121 10.71 -16.29 -47.68
N THR A 122 10.70 -17.43 -46.99
CA THR A 122 10.50 -17.50 -45.54
C THR A 122 11.68 -16.89 -44.80
N MET A 123 12.91 -17.19 -45.24
CA MET A 123 14.13 -16.60 -44.69
C MET A 123 14.17 -15.09 -44.97
N ALA A 124 13.86 -14.67 -46.20
CA ALA A 124 13.81 -13.24 -46.55
C ALA A 124 12.81 -12.46 -45.69
N LYS A 125 11.64 -13.05 -45.43
CA LYS A 125 10.63 -12.47 -44.54
C LYS A 125 11.13 -12.37 -43.09
N SER A 126 11.71 -13.46 -42.56
CA SER A 126 12.23 -13.49 -41.18
C SER A 126 13.34 -12.46 -40.98
N VAL A 127 14.28 -12.35 -41.92
CA VAL A 127 15.35 -11.34 -41.88
C VAL A 127 14.78 -9.93 -42.01
N GLY A 128 13.74 -9.75 -42.82
CA GLY A 128 13.03 -8.47 -42.94
C GLY A 128 12.36 -8.04 -41.64
N GLU A 129 11.64 -8.94 -40.98
CA GLU A 129 11.00 -8.70 -39.68
C GLU A 129 12.05 -8.41 -38.58
N GLU A 130 13.13 -9.17 -38.54
CA GLU A 130 14.22 -8.98 -37.58
C GLU A 130 14.95 -7.64 -37.81
N LYS A 131 15.17 -7.26 -39.08
CA LYS A 131 15.70 -5.94 -39.43
C LYS A 131 14.76 -4.81 -38.99
N GLU A 132 13.45 -4.95 -39.20
CA GLU A 132 12.48 -3.93 -38.77
C GLU A 132 12.48 -3.77 -37.24
N GLN A 133 12.60 -4.88 -36.50
CA GLN A 133 12.74 -4.84 -35.04
C GLN A 133 14.05 -4.18 -34.60
N TYR A 134 15.15 -4.49 -35.29
CA TYR A 134 16.44 -3.86 -35.04
C TYR A 134 16.38 -2.34 -35.28
N ASP A 135 15.81 -1.92 -36.42
CA ASP A 135 15.67 -0.49 -36.75
C ASP A 135 14.81 0.25 -35.71
N LYS A 136 13.71 -0.37 -35.24
CA LYS A 136 12.89 0.18 -34.15
C LYS A 136 13.68 0.34 -32.85
N LEU A 137 14.51 -0.65 -32.51
CA LEU A 137 15.32 -0.62 -31.30
C LEU A 137 16.39 0.48 -31.39
N THR A 138 17.08 0.59 -32.51
CA THR A 138 18.05 1.67 -32.74
C THR A 138 17.40 3.06 -32.69
N MET A 139 16.21 3.23 -33.27
CA MET A 139 15.47 4.49 -33.15
C MET A 139 15.08 4.81 -31.70
N ALA A 140 14.70 3.80 -30.91
CA ALA A 140 14.39 3.98 -29.50
C ALA A 140 15.64 4.40 -28.70
N GLU A 141 16.78 3.76 -28.94
CA GLU A 141 18.07 4.13 -28.32
C GLU A 141 18.48 5.57 -28.66
N GLU A 142 18.35 5.98 -29.92
CA GLU A 142 18.65 7.36 -30.32
C GLU A 142 17.72 8.38 -29.63
N ASN A 143 16.43 8.06 -29.53
CA ASN A 143 15.45 8.92 -28.87
C ASN A 143 15.72 9.01 -27.37
N GLU A 144 16.06 7.90 -26.71
CA GLU A 144 16.45 7.87 -25.30
C GLU A 144 17.71 8.74 -25.08
N ARG A 145 18.71 8.61 -25.95
CA ARG A 145 19.93 9.43 -25.87
C ARG A 145 19.64 10.92 -26.01
N LYS A 146 18.76 11.32 -26.94
CA LYS A 146 18.33 12.72 -27.11
C LYS A 146 17.59 13.22 -25.88
N ALA A 147 16.62 12.46 -25.36
CA ALA A 147 15.88 12.81 -24.16
C ALA A 147 16.79 12.94 -22.93
N ALA A 148 17.77 12.04 -22.78
CA ALA A 148 18.75 12.12 -21.70
C ALA A 148 19.61 13.39 -21.78
N ALA A 149 20.03 13.78 -22.99
CA ALA A 149 20.78 15.02 -23.22
C ALA A 149 19.92 16.26 -22.90
N GLU A 150 18.64 16.26 -23.29
CA GLU A 150 17.70 17.34 -22.96
C GLU A 150 17.47 17.45 -21.45
N ILE A 151 17.28 16.33 -20.75
CA ILE A 151 17.15 16.30 -19.29
C ILE A 151 18.40 16.87 -18.62
N ALA A 152 19.59 16.53 -19.11
CA ALA A 152 20.85 17.07 -18.57
C ALA A 152 20.93 18.60 -18.78
N ALA A 153 20.58 19.09 -19.97
CA ALA A 153 20.54 20.51 -20.28
C ALA A 153 19.51 21.27 -19.41
N LEU A 154 18.31 20.73 -19.24
CA LEU A 154 17.27 21.31 -18.39
C LEU A 154 17.70 21.34 -16.91
N LYS A 155 18.32 20.26 -16.41
CA LYS A 155 18.88 20.25 -15.04
C LYS A 155 19.93 21.34 -14.85
N GLN A 156 20.81 21.53 -15.84
CA GLN A 156 21.80 22.60 -15.80
C GLN A 156 21.13 23.99 -15.79
N GLN A 157 20.11 24.22 -16.62
CA GLN A 157 19.36 25.48 -16.63
C GLN A 157 18.64 25.74 -15.31
N ILE A 158 18.03 24.72 -14.70
CA ILE A 158 17.41 24.82 -13.38
C ILE A 158 18.44 25.20 -12.33
N ALA A 159 19.61 24.54 -12.31
CA ALA A 159 20.67 24.85 -11.36
C ALA A 159 21.18 26.30 -11.51
N GLN A 160 21.41 26.75 -12.75
CA GLN A 160 21.80 28.14 -13.03
C GLN A 160 20.73 29.13 -12.60
N THR A 161 19.47 28.81 -12.85
CA THR A 161 18.33 29.68 -12.50
C THR A 161 18.19 29.79 -10.98
N LYS A 162 18.25 28.68 -10.25
CA LYS A 162 18.28 28.67 -8.78
C LYS A 162 19.43 29.53 -8.25
N ALA A 163 20.65 29.34 -8.75
CA ALA A 163 21.80 30.14 -8.33
C ALA A 163 21.62 31.64 -8.61
N LYS A 164 20.93 32.03 -9.68
CA LYS A 164 20.58 33.44 -9.95
C LYS A 164 19.57 33.96 -8.94
N TYR A 165 18.53 33.20 -8.63
CA TYR A 165 17.52 33.58 -7.64
C TYR A 165 18.10 33.67 -6.23
N ASP A 166 18.97 32.76 -5.82
CA ASP A 166 19.64 32.81 -4.50
C ASP A 166 20.52 34.07 -4.37
N LYS A 167 21.22 34.45 -5.44
CA LYS A 167 21.97 35.71 -5.48
C LYS A 167 21.04 36.92 -5.40
N LEU A 168 19.89 36.87 -6.09
CA LEU A 168 18.92 37.96 -6.03
C LEU A 168 18.29 38.08 -4.64
N ASP A 169 17.97 36.96 -3.98
CA ASP A 169 17.41 36.94 -2.63
C ASP A 169 18.39 37.51 -1.62
N THR A 170 19.66 37.12 -1.67
CA THR A 170 20.70 37.69 -0.79
C THR A 170 20.87 39.20 -1.01
N LEU A 171 20.86 39.68 -2.26
CA LEU A 171 20.90 41.11 -2.57
C LEU A 171 19.65 41.85 -2.05
N LEU A 172 18.46 41.26 -2.20
CA LEU A 172 17.22 41.82 -1.69
C LEU A 172 17.21 41.86 -0.15
N GLN A 173 17.68 40.82 0.53
CA GLN A 173 17.81 40.79 1.98
C GLN A 173 18.74 41.89 2.48
N VAL A 174 19.89 42.09 1.84
CA VAL A 174 20.82 43.18 2.16
C VAL A 174 20.16 44.54 1.92
N SER A 175 19.47 44.74 0.80
CA SER A 175 18.76 46.00 0.51
C SER A 175 17.64 46.29 1.51
N VAL A 176 16.86 45.28 1.91
CA VAL A 176 15.84 45.40 2.94
C VAL A 176 16.46 45.72 4.30
N GLY A 177 17.59 45.08 4.64
CA GLY A 177 18.35 45.39 5.85
C GLY A 177 18.80 46.85 5.89
N ASN A 178 19.43 47.32 4.81
CA ASN A 178 19.87 48.71 4.68
C ASN A 178 18.68 49.69 4.80
N LYS A 179 17.58 49.44 4.08
CA LYS A 179 16.38 50.30 4.17
C LYS A 179 15.76 50.31 5.56
N ARG A 180 15.76 49.19 6.29
CA ARG A 180 15.31 49.13 7.69
C ARG A 180 16.20 49.97 8.59
N GLU A 181 17.51 49.92 8.37
CA GLU A 181 18.45 50.73 9.14
C GLU A 181 18.32 52.22 8.83
N ASP A 182 18.15 52.58 7.55
CA ASP A 182 17.88 53.96 7.13
C ASP A 182 16.58 54.48 7.73
N LEU A 183 15.50 53.68 7.74
CA LEU A 183 14.25 54.03 8.42
C LEU A 183 14.44 54.21 9.93
N LYS A 184 15.27 53.38 10.57
CA LYS A 184 15.59 53.52 11.99
C LYS A 184 16.36 54.82 12.26
N LYS A 185 17.31 55.17 11.39
CA LYS A 185 18.07 56.42 11.47
C LYS A 185 17.16 57.63 11.25
N LEU A 186 16.31 57.60 10.23
CA LEU A 186 15.35 58.65 9.94
C LEU A 186 14.37 58.85 11.10
N ARG A 187 13.81 57.77 11.66
CA ARG A 187 12.93 57.80 12.84
C ARG A 187 13.63 58.38 14.07
N ALA A 188 14.94 58.19 14.20
CA ALA A 188 15.72 58.75 15.31
C ALA A 188 16.11 60.23 15.07
N SER A 189 16.33 60.63 13.82
CA SER A 189 16.74 61.99 13.46
C SER A 189 15.57 62.95 13.28
N ASP A 190 14.40 62.46 12.88
CA ASP A 190 13.22 63.27 12.61
C ASP A 190 12.46 63.57 13.91
N PRO A 191 12.50 64.83 14.40
CA PRO A 191 11.87 65.20 15.65
C PRO A 191 10.34 65.11 15.60
N GLU A 192 9.70 65.26 14.43
CA GLU A 192 8.24 65.13 14.29
C GLU A 192 7.80 63.69 14.52
N VAL A 193 8.47 62.72 13.89
CA VAL A 193 8.14 61.29 14.05
C VAL A 193 8.41 60.82 15.49
N ARG A 194 9.51 61.27 16.09
CA ARG A 194 9.90 60.89 17.46
C ARG A 194 8.89 61.33 18.52
N VAL A 195 8.19 62.44 18.30
CA VAL A 195 7.18 62.97 19.23
C VAL A 195 5.77 62.46 18.88
N ALA A 196 5.44 62.36 17.59
CA ALA A 196 4.10 61.96 17.15
C ALA A 196 3.73 60.52 17.53
N GLU A 197 4.68 59.58 17.51
CA GLU A 197 4.41 58.18 17.88
C GLU A 197 4.07 57.96 19.36
N PRO A 198 4.88 58.43 20.34
CA PRO A 198 4.52 58.32 21.75
C PRO A 198 3.26 59.12 22.09
N GLU A 199 3.01 60.27 21.44
CA GLU A 199 1.75 60.98 21.59
C GLU A 199 0.55 60.18 21.08
N ALA A 200 0.67 59.55 19.89
CA ALA A 200 -0.38 58.69 19.35
C ALA A 200 -0.60 57.45 20.23
N ALA A 201 0.46 56.85 20.76
CA ALA A 201 0.39 55.73 21.69
C ALA A 201 -0.30 56.12 23.00
N ALA A 202 0.08 57.27 23.58
CA ALA A 202 -0.56 57.81 24.78
C ALA A 202 -2.03 58.15 24.54
N ARG A 203 -2.39 58.72 23.39
CA ARG A 203 -3.78 58.96 22.99
C ARG A 203 -4.57 57.67 22.85
N LEU A 204 -3.99 56.64 22.25
CA LEU A 204 -4.63 55.33 22.13
C LEU A 204 -4.84 54.70 23.51
N GLU A 205 -3.85 54.76 24.39
CA GLU A 205 -3.96 54.22 25.74
C GLU A 205 -4.98 54.98 26.58
N ALA A 206 -5.00 56.31 26.50
CA ALA A 206 -6.03 57.14 27.14
C ALA A 206 -7.42 56.80 26.61
N LYS A 207 -7.57 56.63 25.29
CA LYS A 207 -8.84 56.22 24.68
C LYS A 207 -9.27 54.82 25.11
N LYS A 208 -8.33 53.87 25.22
CA LYS A 208 -8.61 52.54 25.78
C LYS A 208 -9.13 52.64 27.21
N ARG A 209 -8.46 53.42 28.08
CA ARG A 209 -8.91 53.61 29.48
C ARG A 209 -10.32 54.20 29.57
N ILE A 210 -10.63 55.19 28.73
CA ILE A 210 -11.98 55.80 28.65
C ILE A 210 -13.00 54.75 28.21
N ASN A 211 -12.71 54.00 27.15
CA ASN A 211 -13.61 52.96 26.66
C ASN A 211 -13.86 51.90 27.74
N THR A 212 -12.83 51.43 28.44
CA THR A 212 -12.98 50.45 29.53
C THR A 212 -13.81 51.00 30.69
N ALA A 213 -13.66 52.29 31.03
CA ALA A 213 -14.51 52.92 32.04
C ALA A 213 -15.98 52.99 31.61
N GLN A 214 -16.23 53.31 30.34
CA GLN A 214 -17.59 53.32 29.76
C GLN A 214 -18.20 51.92 29.70
N GLU A 215 -17.41 50.90 29.35
CA GLU A 215 -17.84 49.49 29.36
C GLU A 215 -18.29 49.08 30.77
N ASN A 216 -17.49 49.38 31.80
CA ASN A 216 -17.85 49.10 33.19
C ASN A 216 -19.12 49.84 33.64
N GLU A 217 -19.27 51.13 33.29
CA GLU A 217 -20.48 51.90 33.63
C GLU A 217 -21.74 51.30 32.97
N LEU A 218 -21.63 50.88 31.70
CA LEU A 218 -22.73 50.22 31.00
C LEU A 218 -23.06 48.83 31.58
N GLU A 219 -22.05 48.11 32.09
CA GLU A 219 -22.26 46.85 32.82
C GLU A 219 -22.99 47.08 34.14
N GLU A 220 -22.58 48.07 34.95
CA GLU A 220 -23.27 48.44 36.19
C GLU A 220 -24.73 48.85 35.93
N GLN A 221 -24.97 49.65 34.88
CA GLN A 221 -26.33 50.03 34.47
C GLN A 221 -27.16 48.82 34.03
N ASN A 222 -26.56 47.88 33.30
CA ASN A 222 -27.23 46.63 32.90
C ASN A 222 -27.59 45.80 34.12
N GLU A 223 -26.71 45.68 35.10
CA GLU A 223 -26.97 44.95 36.33
C GLU A 223 -28.10 45.59 37.13
N LEU A 224 -28.09 46.92 37.28
CA LEU A 224 -29.18 47.64 37.94
C LEU A 224 -30.53 47.46 37.21
N LEU A 225 -30.54 47.50 35.87
CA LEU A 225 -31.74 47.26 35.08
C LEU A 225 -32.24 45.81 35.22
N ARG A 226 -31.33 44.84 35.27
CA ARG A 226 -31.67 43.43 35.53
C ARG A 226 -32.31 43.25 36.90
N GLN A 227 -31.74 43.87 37.93
CA GLN A 227 -32.31 43.87 39.28
C GLN A 227 -33.70 44.51 39.28
N LYS A 228 -33.89 45.65 38.59
CA LYS A 228 -35.21 46.28 38.46
C LYS A 228 -36.22 45.36 37.77
N ILE A 229 -35.86 44.74 36.65
CA ILE A 229 -36.72 43.79 35.93
C ILE A 229 -37.07 42.59 36.83
N GLU A 230 -36.12 42.08 37.61
CA GLU A 230 -36.36 40.99 38.54
C GLU A 230 -37.33 41.40 39.67
N THR A 231 -37.15 42.60 40.23
CA THR A 231 -38.11 43.14 41.21
C THR A 231 -39.50 43.33 40.61
N GLU A 232 -39.60 43.82 39.37
CA GLU A 232 -40.87 44.02 38.68
C GLU A 232 -41.55 42.68 38.37
N LYS A 233 -40.81 41.66 37.92
CA LYS A 233 -41.33 40.30 37.75
C LYS A 233 -41.85 39.74 39.06
N ARG A 234 -41.09 39.87 40.15
CA ARG A 234 -41.52 39.40 41.48
C ARG A 234 -42.80 40.10 41.93
N ILE A 235 -42.85 41.42 41.80
CA ILE A 235 -44.05 42.23 42.12
C ILE A 235 -45.22 41.82 41.24
N HIS A 236 -45.01 41.63 39.93
CA HIS A 236 -46.04 41.18 39.00
C HIS A 236 -46.58 39.79 39.36
N ASP A 237 -45.71 38.83 39.69
CA ASP A 237 -46.11 37.50 40.13
C ASP A 237 -46.90 37.57 41.46
N GLU A 238 -46.46 38.38 42.42
CA GLU A 238 -47.18 38.64 43.68
C GLU A 238 -48.58 39.25 43.42
N PHE A 239 -48.68 40.26 42.55
CA PHE A 239 -49.96 40.86 42.16
C PHE A 239 -50.87 39.90 41.38
N PHE A 240 -50.31 39.13 40.43
CA PHE A 240 -51.07 38.17 39.63
C PHE A 240 -51.63 37.06 40.51
N ASN A 241 -50.83 36.55 41.45
CA ASN A 241 -51.28 35.59 42.44
C ASN A 241 -52.39 36.18 43.34
N PHE A 242 -52.22 37.41 43.83
CA PHE A 242 -53.26 38.09 44.61
C PHE A 242 -54.58 38.23 43.82
N LEU A 243 -54.53 38.71 42.58
CA LEU A 243 -55.70 38.87 41.72
C LEU A 243 -56.37 37.54 41.38
N ASN A 244 -55.60 36.48 41.09
CA ASN A 244 -56.16 35.14 40.90
C ASN A 244 -56.84 34.60 42.16
N THR A 245 -56.26 34.88 43.34
CA THR A 245 -56.86 34.45 44.61
C THR A 245 -58.18 35.20 44.85
N GLN A 246 -58.22 36.51 44.60
CA GLN A 246 -59.47 37.28 44.67
C GLN A 246 -60.51 36.86 43.62
N ASP A 247 -60.12 36.56 42.37
CA ASP A 247 -61.04 36.08 41.34
C ASP A 247 -61.63 34.70 41.72
N GLN A 248 -60.82 33.83 42.35
CA GLN A 248 -61.29 32.56 42.91
C GLN A 248 -62.23 32.74 44.12
N GLU A 249 -62.02 33.77 44.94
CA GLU A 249 -62.94 34.13 46.04
C GLU A 249 -64.24 34.74 45.52
N MET A 250 -64.20 35.60 44.50
CA MET A 250 -65.38 36.21 43.88
C MET A 250 -66.24 35.21 43.10
N LYS A 251 -65.64 34.15 42.53
CA LYS A 251 -66.38 33.05 41.88
C LYS A 251 -67.07 32.09 42.85
N LYS A 252 -66.85 32.22 44.16
CA LYS A 252 -67.50 31.42 45.21
C LYS A 252 -68.69 32.11 45.88
N VAL A 253 -69.02 33.32 45.47
CA VAL A 253 -70.21 34.10 45.87
C VAL A 253 -71.24 34.05 44.74
#